data_AF-A0AAV6IN72-F1
#
_entry.id   AF-A0AAV6IN72-F1
#
_cell.length_a   1.000
_cell.length_b   1.000
_cell.length_c   1.000
_cell.angle_alpha   90.00
_cell.angle_beta   90.00
_cell.angle_gamma   90.00
#
_symmetry.space_group_name_H-M   'P 1'
#
loop_
_entity.id
_entity.type
_entity.pdbx_description
1 polymer ?
#
loop_
_entity_poly.entity_id
_entity_poly.type
_entity_poly.pdbx_seq_one_letter_code
_entity_poly.pdbx_strand_id
1 'polypeptide(L)'
;METDLADAHRWGNTPLSEARMSGNNKLIKLLEEAKSNQVSEFPNSSQETIDKVRWRKCTVFQSHPWDPKDRTKHGIVLWVPETIEELIKTAAQQLEFPYGSCILSEDAGKILDVDLISDGQKLYLIS
;
A
#
# COMPACT_ATOMS: atom_id res chain seq x y z
N MET A 1 -19.60 -43.44 27.44
CA MET A 1 -18.93 -43.57 26.14
C MET A 1 -19.53 -42.50 25.26
N GLU A 2 -18.69 -41.63 24.71
CA GLU A 2 -18.96 -40.60 23.67
C GLU A 2 -19.90 -39.46 24.07
N THR A 3 -19.40 -38.29 24.51
CA THR A 3 -18.84 -37.14 23.76
C THR A 3 -19.83 -36.52 22.77
N ASP A 4 -20.37 -35.36 23.14
CA ASP A 4 -20.49 -34.20 22.24
C ASP A 4 -20.82 -32.96 23.09
N LEU A 5 -19.78 -32.45 23.75
CA LEU A 5 -19.80 -31.16 24.40
C LEU A 5 -18.84 -30.24 23.65
N ALA A 6 -19.35 -29.05 23.31
CA ALA A 6 -18.62 -27.86 22.88
C ALA A 6 -18.36 -27.69 21.36
N ASP A 7 -19.44 -27.35 20.65
CA ASP A 7 -19.44 -26.31 19.61
C ASP A 7 -19.05 -24.95 20.19
N ALA A 8 -17.80 -24.79 20.66
CA ALA A 8 -17.35 -23.54 21.25
C ALA A 8 -15.87 -23.25 20.94
N HIS A 9 -15.64 -22.10 20.30
CA HIS A 9 -14.36 -21.35 20.24
C HIS A 9 -13.34 -21.64 19.13
N ARG A 10 -13.79 -21.92 17.90
CA ARG A 10 -12.90 -21.86 16.70
C ARG A 10 -12.28 -20.49 16.39
N TRP A 11 -12.53 -19.44 17.20
CA TRP A 11 -11.86 -18.12 17.07
C TRP A 11 -11.51 -17.48 18.43
N GLY A 12 -11.42 -18.24 19.52
CA GLY A 12 -11.51 -17.64 20.87
C GLY A 12 -10.28 -17.62 21.76
N ASN A 13 -9.27 -18.46 21.50
CA ASN A 13 -8.22 -18.66 22.49
C ASN A 13 -6.95 -17.94 22.05
N THR A 14 -6.71 -16.78 22.65
CA THR A 14 -5.38 -16.16 22.57
C THR A 14 -4.35 -17.10 23.22
N PRO A 15 -3.11 -17.20 22.70
CA PRO A 15 -2.05 -17.96 23.35
C PRO A 15 -1.86 -17.57 24.84
N LEU A 16 -2.17 -16.32 25.18
CA LEU A 16 -2.15 -15.82 26.55
C LEU A 16 -3.27 -16.39 27.43
N SER A 17 -4.49 -16.54 26.90
CA SER A 17 -5.60 -17.15 27.66
C SER A 17 -5.34 -18.63 27.91
N GLU A 18 -4.75 -19.34 26.97
CA GLU A 18 -4.37 -20.75 27.14
C GLU A 18 -3.22 -20.91 28.17
N ALA A 19 -2.25 -19.99 28.15
CA ALA A 19 -1.19 -19.94 29.15
C ALA A 19 -1.74 -19.70 30.57
N ARG A 20 -2.79 -18.88 30.71
CA ARG A 20 -3.49 -18.65 31.98
C ARG A 20 -4.28 -19.87 32.44
N MET A 21 -5.00 -20.53 31.53
CA MET A 21 -5.75 -21.74 31.86
C MET A 21 -4.85 -22.91 32.29
N SER A 22 -3.63 -22.99 31.73
CA SER A 22 -2.64 -24.01 32.10
C SER A 22 -1.81 -23.66 33.34
N GLY A 23 -1.93 -22.45 33.90
CA GLY A 23 -1.17 -22.01 35.07
C GLY A 23 0.33 -21.81 34.82
N ASN A 24 0.75 -21.67 33.56
CA ASN A 24 2.16 -21.55 33.20
C ASN A 24 2.66 -20.12 33.36
N ASN A 25 3.05 -19.76 34.59
CA ASN A 25 3.51 -18.41 34.94
C ASN A 25 4.71 -17.92 34.11
N LYS A 26 5.57 -18.83 33.61
CA LYS A 26 6.70 -18.47 32.75
C LYS A 26 6.22 -18.06 31.35
N LEU A 27 5.31 -18.84 30.77
CA LEU A 27 4.71 -18.57 29.46
C LEU A 27 3.89 -17.28 29.46
N ILE A 28 3.14 -17.01 30.55
CA ILE A 28 2.37 -15.77 30.72
C ILE A 28 3.30 -14.55 30.67
N LYS A 29 4.40 -14.57 31.42
CA LYS A 29 5.38 -13.46 31.42
C LYS A 29 5.99 -13.22 30.05
N LEU A 30 6.41 -14.28 29.35
CA LEU A 30 6.98 -14.17 28.00
C LEU A 30 5.96 -13.56 27.00
N LEU A 31 4.69 -13.95 27.09
CA LEU A 31 3.64 -13.42 26.22
C LEU A 31 3.25 -11.96 26.57
N GLU A 32 3.28 -11.57 27.85
CA GLU A 32 3.05 -10.19 28.29
C GLU A 32 4.22 -9.26 27.91
N GLU A 33 5.46 -9.74 28.05
CA GLU A 33 6.67 -9.03 27.58
C GLU A 33 6.65 -8.86 26.06
N ALA A 34 6.37 -9.93 25.30
CA ALA A 34 6.27 -9.84 23.84
C ALA A 34 5.17 -8.87 23.40
N LYS A 35 4.01 -8.84 24.06
CA LYS A 35 2.94 -7.87 23.77
C LYS A 35 3.37 -6.43 24.05
N SER A 36 4.11 -6.22 25.14
CA SER A 36 4.61 -4.89 25.51
C SER A 36 5.72 -4.43 24.55
N ASN A 37 6.60 -5.34 24.14
CA ASN A 37 7.69 -5.07 23.19
C ASN A 37 7.18 -4.87 21.76
N GLN A 38 6.10 -5.56 21.35
CA GLN A 38 5.45 -5.33 20.06
C GLN A 38 4.93 -3.90 19.90
N VAL A 39 4.58 -3.21 21.01
CA VAL A 39 4.14 -1.81 20.98
C VAL A 39 5.32 -0.82 20.91
N SER A 40 6.51 -1.23 21.37
CA SER A 40 7.72 -0.39 21.32
C SER A 40 8.61 -0.64 20.09
N GLU A 41 8.54 -1.85 19.52
CA GLU A 41 9.43 -2.32 18.45
C GLU A 41 8.73 -2.37 17.09
N PHE A 42 7.40 -2.37 17.08
CA PHE A 42 6.60 -1.99 15.94
C PHE A 42 5.82 -0.74 16.33
N PRO A 43 6.20 0.46 15.83
CA PRO A 43 5.25 1.54 15.84
C PRO A 43 4.03 0.99 15.13
N ASN A 44 2.88 0.97 15.83
CA ASN A 44 1.59 0.69 15.24
C ASN A 44 1.58 1.37 13.86
N SER A 45 1.39 0.57 12.81
CA SER A 45 1.43 0.93 11.38
C SER A 45 0.36 1.97 10.98
N SER A 46 -0.04 2.82 11.89
CA SER A 46 -1.04 3.86 11.76
C SER A 46 -0.56 5.24 12.20
N GLN A 47 0.67 5.40 12.73
CA GLN A 47 1.14 6.73 13.20
C GLN A 47 2.62 7.12 12.95
N GLU A 48 3.32 6.49 12.01
CA GLU A 48 4.62 6.96 11.48
C GLU A 48 4.49 7.02 9.94
N THR A 49 4.55 8.14 9.21
CA THR A 49 5.20 9.44 9.40
C THR A 49 4.50 10.47 8.50
N ILE A 50 3.90 11.51 9.07
CA ILE A 50 3.65 12.77 8.33
C ILE A 50 5.00 13.45 7.98
N ASP A 51 6.10 13.03 8.62
CA ASP A 51 7.47 13.54 8.41
C ASP A 51 8.24 12.92 7.24
N LYS A 52 7.62 12.00 6.47
CA LYS A 52 8.09 11.67 5.13
C LYS A 52 6.91 11.81 4.20
N VAL A 53 6.70 13.03 3.69
CA VAL A 53 6.33 13.18 2.28
C VAL A 53 7.41 12.42 1.52
N ARG A 54 7.23 11.11 1.33
CA ARG A 54 8.20 10.29 0.63
C ARG A 54 8.23 10.90 -0.76
N TRP A 55 9.35 11.52 -1.13
CA TRP A 55 9.63 11.86 -2.50
C TRP A 55 9.54 10.56 -3.29
N ARG A 56 8.37 10.33 -3.87
CA ARG A 56 8.07 9.21 -4.73
C ARG A 56 8.33 9.69 -6.12
N LYS A 57 9.04 8.91 -6.92
CA LYS A 57 9.11 9.13 -8.36
C LYS A 57 8.15 8.18 -9.05
N CYS A 58 7.64 8.58 -10.20
CA CYS A 58 6.87 7.72 -11.08
C CYS A 58 7.39 7.88 -12.51
N THR A 59 7.08 6.91 -13.37
CA THR A 59 7.35 7.01 -14.81
C THR A 59 6.03 7.09 -15.55
N VAL A 60 5.80 8.19 -16.27
CA VAL A 60 4.55 8.42 -17.01
C VAL A 60 4.78 8.18 -18.50
N PHE A 61 3.94 7.35 -19.10
CA PHE A 61 3.91 7.08 -20.53
C PHE A 61 2.64 7.65 -21.15
N GLN A 62 2.71 8.06 -22.41
CA GLN A 62 1.55 8.55 -23.18
C GLN A 62 0.65 7.43 -23.74
N SER A 63 1.06 6.16 -23.65
CA SER A 63 0.35 5.03 -24.21
C SER A 63 0.47 3.80 -23.32
N HIS A 64 -0.64 3.06 -23.21
CA HIS A 64 -0.67 1.82 -22.44
C HIS A 64 0.13 0.72 -23.16
N PRO A 65 0.81 -0.22 -22.48
CA PRO A 65 1.62 -1.26 -23.14
C PRO A 65 0.78 -2.23 -23.99
N TRP A 66 -0.53 -2.26 -23.75
CA TRP A 66 -1.51 -3.02 -24.54
C TRP A 66 -1.84 -2.34 -25.88
N ASP A 67 -1.50 -1.06 -26.07
CA ASP A 67 -1.67 -0.37 -27.34
C ASP A 67 -0.47 -0.63 -28.27
N PRO A 68 -0.67 -1.32 -29.41
CA PRO A 68 0.42 -1.60 -30.34
C PRO A 68 0.95 -0.36 -31.09
N LYS A 69 0.26 0.79 -31.04
CA LYS A 69 0.57 1.94 -31.91
C LYS A 69 1.81 2.73 -31.50
N ASP A 70 2.26 2.63 -30.25
CA ASP A 70 3.20 3.63 -29.72
C ASP A 70 4.29 3.07 -28.81
N ARG A 71 4.94 1.98 -29.26
CA ARG A 71 6.04 1.30 -28.52
C ARG A 71 7.37 2.05 -28.52
N THR A 72 7.48 3.17 -29.24
CA THR A 72 8.75 3.90 -29.44
C THR A 72 8.92 5.14 -28.56
N LYS A 73 7.86 5.60 -27.88
CA LYS A 73 7.96 6.79 -27.04
C LYS A 73 8.39 6.43 -25.63
N HIS A 74 9.49 7.03 -25.20
CA HIS A 74 10.02 6.87 -23.86
C HIS A 74 9.08 7.55 -22.85
N GLY A 75 8.88 6.91 -21.70
CA GLY A 75 8.20 7.56 -20.57
C GLY A 75 9.11 8.59 -19.92
N ILE A 76 8.50 9.56 -19.22
CA ILE A 76 9.21 10.57 -18.43
C ILE A 76 9.21 10.18 -16.97
N VAL A 77 10.31 10.43 -16.26
CA VAL A 77 10.40 10.22 -14.82
C VAL A 77 10.15 11.53 -14.10
N LEU A 78 9.15 11.56 -13.22
CA LEU A 78 8.75 12.73 -12.46
C LEU A 78 8.68 12.41 -10.98
N TRP A 79 8.98 13.39 -10.14
CA TRP A 79 8.53 13.35 -8.75
C TRP A 79 7.01 13.43 -8.71
N VAL A 80 6.39 12.68 -7.82
CA VAL A 80 4.95 12.73 -7.56
C VAL A 80 4.66 14.07 -6.85
N PRO A 81 3.87 14.96 -7.46
CA PRO A 81 3.50 16.25 -6.88
C PRO A 81 2.43 16.09 -5.79
N GLU A 82 1.96 17.20 -5.23
CA GLU A 82 0.95 17.19 -4.16
C GLU A 82 -0.46 16.83 -4.65
N THR A 83 -0.75 17.04 -5.94
CA THR A 83 -2.09 16.81 -6.50
C THR A 83 -2.05 16.03 -7.81
N ILE A 84 -3.14 15.31 -8.12
CA ILE A 84 -3.23 14.53 -9.35
C ILE A 84 -3.28 15.44 -10.58
N GLU A 85 -3.87 16.62 -10.47
CA GLU A 85 -3.97 17.62 -11.52
C GLU A 85 -2.59 18.17 -11.91
N GLU A 86 -1.71 18.44 -10.94
CA GLU A 86 -0.34 18.85 -11.20
C GLU A 86 0.47 17.75 -11.89
N LEU A 87 0.25 16.49 -11.52
CA LEU A 87 0.89 15.35 -12.18
C LEU A 87 0.44 15.26 -13.64
N ILE A 88 -0.87 15.34 -13.90
CA ILE A 88 -1.46 15.32 -15.24
C ILE A 88 -0.89 16.49 -16.07
N LYS A 89 -0.91 17.69 -15.52
CA LYS A 89 -0.45 18.90 -16.22
C LYS A 89 1.04 18.83 -16.58
N THR A 90 1.88 18.48 -15.61
CA THR A 90 3.33 18.34 -15.83
C THR A 90 3.61 17.25 -16.86
N ALA A 91 2.92 16.11 -16.76
CA ALA A 91 3.10 15.01 -17.69
C ALA A 91 2.64 15.35 -19.11
N ALA A 92 1.46 15.97 -19.26
CA ALA A 92 0.91 16.41 -20.54
C ALA A 92 1.85 17.41 -21.24
N GLN A 93 2.43 18.34 -20.48
CA GLN A 93 3.38 19.31 -21.02
C GLN A 93 4.69 18.66 -21.48
N GLN A 94 5.27 17.77 -20.67
CA GLN A 94 6.58 17.16 -20.98
C GLN A 94 6.50 16.03 -22.02
N LEU A 95 5.38 15.33 -22.10
CA LEU A 95 5.12 14.32 -23.13
C LEU A 95 4.60 14.92 -24.44
N GLU A 96 4.48 16.25 -24.53
CA GLU A 96 3.87 16.95 -25.67
C GLU A 96 2.47 16.41 -26.01
N PHE A 97 1.72 16.01 -24.98
CA PHE A 97 0.40 15.39 -25.07
C PHE A 97 -0.66 16.25 -24.37
N PRO A 98 -1.08 17.37 -24.98
CA PRO A 98 -1.94 18.37 -24.34
C PRO A 98 -3.36 17.88 -24.06
N TYR A 99 -3.78 16.77 -24.68
CA TYR A 99 -5.10 16.16 -24.48
C TYR A 99 -5.14 15.19 -23.30
N GLY A 100 -4.00 14.92 -22.65
CA GLY A 100 -3.95 14.06 -21.48
C GLY A 100 -4.74 14.63 -20.31
N SER A 101 -5.75 13.88 -19.87
CA SER A 101 -6.70 14.32 -18.83
C SER A 101 -6.72 13.40 -17.61
N CYS A 102 -6.15 12.20 -17.72
CA CYS A 102 -6.30 11.14 -16.72
C CYS A 102 -5.05 10.27 -16.62
N ILE A 103 -4.72 9.84 -15.41
CA ILE A 103 -3.65 8.89 -15.11
C ILE A 103 -4.24 7.52 -14.83
N LEU A 104 -3.73 6.50 -15.49
CA LEU A 104 -4.03 5.10 -15.23
C LEU A 104 -2.82 4.34 -14.65
N SER A 105 -3.11 3.31 -13.86
CA SER A 105 -2.17 2.23 -13.56
C SER A 105 -2.00 1.28 -14.75
N GLU A 106 -1.04 0.37 -14.66
CA GLU A 106 -0.81 -0.71 -15.65
C GLU A 106 -2.01 -1.67 -15.80
N ASP A 107 -2.87 -1.75 -14.80
CA ASP A 107 -4.11 -2.54 -14.83
C ASP A 107 -5.30 -1.74 -15.40
N ALA A 108 -5.04 -0.62 -16.09
CA ALA A 108 -6.04 0.33 -16.59
C ALA A 108 -6.95 0.94 -15.50
N GLY A 109 -6.52 0.90 -14.23
CA GLY A 109 -7.23 1.52 -13.12
C GLY A 109 -6.97 3.02 -13.07
N LYS A 110 -8.03 3.84 -13.02
CA LYS A 110 -7.90 5.29 -12.88
C LYS A 110 -7.39 5.65 -11.49
N ILE A 111 -6.30 6.39 -11.43
CA ILE A 111 -5.75 6.92 -10.19
C ILE A 111 -6.41 8.26 -9.90
N LEU A 112 -7.05 8.35 -8.74
CA LEU A 112 -7.76 9.56 -8.29
C LEU A 112 -6.97 10.37 -7.26
N ASP A 113 -5.97 9.74 -6.64
CA ASP A 113 -5.20 10.33 -5.55
C ASP A 113 -3.72 9.96 -5.70
N VAL A 114 -2.84 10.94 -5.48
CA VAL A 114 -1.38 10.77 -5.54
C VAL A 114 -0.86 9.84 -4.45
N ASP A 115 -1.61 9.66 -3.36
CA ASP A 115 -1.24 8.76 -2.28
C ASP A 115 -1.31 7.29 -2.66
N LEU A 116 -2.05 6.97 -3.71
CA LEU A 116 -2.11 5.62 -4.29
C LEU A 116 -0.91 5.31 -5.20
N ILE A 117 -0.07 6.30 -5.49
CA ILE A 117 1.11 6.12 -6.33
C ILE A 117 2.27 5.60 -5.47
N SER A 118 2.84 4.49 -5.89
CA SER A 118 4.02 3.88 -5.29
C SER A 118 5.31 4.43 -5.91
N ASP A 119 6.42 4.39 -5.16
CA ASP A 119 7.72 4.80 -5.70
C ASP A 119 8.18 3.89 -6.85
N GLY A 120 8.60 4.50 -7.95
CA GLY A 120 8.99 3.82 -9.19
C GLY A 120 7.83 3.28 -10.03
N GLN A 121 6.57 3.57 -9.68
CA GLN A 121 5.41 3.04 -10.41
C GLN A 121 5.34 3.59 -11.85
N LYS A 122 4.93 2.71 -12.78
CA LYS A 122 4.60 3.08 -14.16
C LYS A 122 3.16 3.54 -14.25
N LEU A 123 2.96 4.66 -14.92
CA LEU A 123 1.69 5.36 -15.05
C LEU A 123 1.44 5.68 -16.52
N TYR A 124 0.17 5.82 -16.88
CA TYR A 124 -0.25 6.04 -18.26
C TYR A 124 -1.16 7.25 -18.34
N LEU A 125 -0.70 8.28 -19.04
CA LEU A 125 -1.49 9.46 -19.34
C LEU A 125 -2.38 9.17 -20.55
N ILE A 126 -3.68 9.28 -20.36
CA ILE A 126 -4.69 9.09 -21.40
C ILE A 126 -5.57 10.33 -21.53
N SER A 127 -6.23 10.47 -22.68
CA SER A 127 -7.28 11.47 -22.89
C SER A 127 -8.60 11.07 -22.25
#